data_AF-A0AAU0KIM9-F1
#
_entry.id   AF-A0AAU0KIM9-F1
#
_cell.length_a   1.000
_cell.length_b   1.000
_cell.length_c   1.000
_cell.angle_alpha   90.00
_cell.angle_beta   90.00
_cell.angle_gamma   90.00
#
_symmetry.space_group_name_H-M   'P 1'
#
loop_
_entity.id
_entity.type
_entity.pdbx_description
1 polymer ?
#
loop_
_entity_poly.entity_id
_entity_poly.type
_entity_poly.pdbx_seq_one_letter_code
_entity_poly.pdbx_strand_id
1 'polypeptide(L)'
;MTNLVKKAAALVLLPNLCVQNANAISGPLSWGFPSPTAFTGFVHALQRKAMEGGLSPSFQKGFGGVGIVCHDFQPQVSWSSGDRAHVFHLTRNPGEKDGRAPAMVEEGRAHMEVSLVIAVKDALSPSEGERFAEDIFGMAQGMRIAGGSLLPPRIAERPAVQRWWPLGEGPEGQLEVMRDLRRKLIPGFALVQRNDLLIDHLTEMRARQNGSGAVPNMLDALLDFSRLNIEPGLPRSDSPDEVRWDVHRKPGWLVPLPIGYSVLSSLYSGGEVQNTRDRTTPFGFAESLYSLGEWISPNRVENLDQLLWYTESQPENGIYCCINRYSSYLDTQMDKGANKWR
;
A
#
# COMPACT_ATOMS: atom_id res chain seq x y z
N MET A 1 -2.58 -22.40 -3.68
CA MET A 1 -1.44 -21.48 -3.83
C MET A 1 -1.34 -20.98 -5.27
N THR A 2 -2.07 -19.91 -5.62
CA THR A 2 -2.05 -19.32 -6.96
C THR A 2 -0.74 -18.56 -7.18
N ASN A 3 0.14 -19.14 -8.00
CA ASN A 3 1.40 -18.57 -8.47
C ASN A 3 1.19 -17.28 -9.30
N LEU A 4 1.16 -16.10 -8.67
CA LEU A 4 1.00 -14.83 -9.39
C LEU A 4 2.33 -14.23 -9.88
N VAL A 5 3.47 -14.47 -9.20
CA VAL A 5 4.80 -14.09 -9.73
C VAL A 5 5.36 -15.08 -10.77
N LYS A 6 4.83 -16.30 -10.94
CA LYS A 6 5.26 -17.20 -12.05
C LYS A 6 4.91 -16.68 -13.46
N LYS A 7 4.40 -15.45 -13.62
CA LYS A 7 4.10 -14.86 -14.93
C LYS A 7 4.72 -13.48 -15.15
N ALA A 8 5.55 -12.97 -14.25
CA ALA A 8 6.31 -11.75 -14.51
C ALA A 8 7.58 -12.12 -15.30
N ALA A 9 7.77 -11.48 -16.45
CA ALA A 9 8.96 -11.64 -17.29
C ALA A 9 10.04 -10.60 -16.97
N ALA A 10 9.67 -9.49 -16.32
CA ALA A 10 10.60 -8.42 -15.95
C ALA A 10 10.09 -7.55 -14.80
N LEU A 11 10.98 -6.70 -14.29
CA LEU A 11 10.67 -5.62 -13.35
C LEU A 11 11.05 -4.26 -13.93
N VAL A 12 10.19 -3.28 -13.68
CA VAL A 12 10.47 -1.86 -13.87
C VAL A 12 10.51 -1.17 -12.51
N LEU A 13 11.57 -0.40 -12.25
CA LEU A 13 11.59 0.55 -11.13
C LEU A 13 11.36 1.95 -11.67
N LEU A 14 10.34 2.62 -11.12
CA LEU A 14 10.13 4.07 -11.24
C LEU A 14 10.60 4.71 -9.92
N PRO A 15 11.83 5.25 -9.87
CA PRO A 15 12.41 5.70 -8.62
C PRO A 15 12.00 7.12 -8.26
N ASN A 16 11.96 7.42 -6.95
CA ASN A 16 11.92 8.77 -6.38
C ASN A 16 10.86 9.71 -6.98
N LEU A 17 9.66 9.17 -7.23
CA LEU A 17 8.51 9.91 -7.70
C LEU A 17 8.05 10.90 -6.61
N CYS A 18 8.31 12.18 -6.84
CA CYS A 18 7.92 13.27 -5.95
C CYS A 18 6.46 13.65 -6.21
N VAL A 19 5.56 13.33 -5.28
CA VAL A 19 4.14 13.64 -5.38
C VAL A 19 3.80 14.84 -4.51
N GLN A 20 3.21 15.87 -5.11
CA GLN A 20 2.73 17.05 -4.42
C GLN A 20 1.22 16.97 -4.17
N ASN A 21 0.76 17.25 -2.94
CA ASN A 21 -0.65 17.29 -2.57
C ASN A 21 -1.39 15.97 -2.83
N ALA A 22 -0.76 14.85 -2.49
CA ALA A 22 -1.44 13.55 -2.43
C ALA A 22 -2.50 13.56 -1.33
N ASN A 23 -3.60 12.83 -1.52
CA ASN A 23 -4.66 12.70 -0.52
C ASN A 23 -4.13 11.98 0.72
N ALA A 24 -4.22 12.64 1.88
CA ALA A 24 -3.80 12.10 3.18
C ALA A 24 -4.96 11.52 4.00
N ILE A 25 -6.20 11.59 3.50
CA ILE A 25 -7.36 10.89 4.08
C ILE A 25 -7.45 9.54 3.35
N SER A 26 -6.87 8.50 3.94
CA SER A 26 -6.71 7.20 3.30
C SER A 26 -7.99 6.35 3.37
N GLY A 27 -8.87 6.63 4.33
CA GLY A 27 -10.22 6.08 4.43
C GLY A 27 -11.01 6.72 5.58
N PRO A 28 -12.25 6.30 5.83
CA PRO A 28 -13.11 6.92 6.86
C PRO A 28 -12.55 6.88 8.29
N LEU A 29 -11.70 5.90 8.61
CA LEU A 29 -11.14 5.65 9.95
C LEU A 29 -9.62 5.88 10.02
N SER A 30 -8.98 6.31 8.93
CA SER A 30 -7.51 6.42 8.86
C SER A 30 -7.05 7.62 8.05
N TRP A 31 -5.99 8.25 8.53
CA TRP A 31 -5.28 9.31 7.82
C TRP A 31 -3.77 9.05 7.82
N GLY A 32 -3.05 9.70 6.91
CA GLY A 32 -1.63 9.52 6.69
C GLY A 32 -1.35 9.08 5.25
N PHE A 33 -0.57 8.02 5.07
CA PHE A 33 -0.17 7.54 3.74
C PHE A 33 -1.38 7.03 2.93
N PRO A 34 -1.45 7.29 1.60
CA PRO A 34 -2.59 6.86 0.77
C PRO A 34 -2.77 5.33 0.73
N SER A 35 -4.02 4.89 0.50
CA SER A 35 -4.34 3.46 0.34
C SER A 35 -3.56 2.81 -0.82
N PRO A 36 -3.15 1.53 -0.71
CA PRO A 36 -2.58 0.74 -1.81
C PRO A 36 -3.46 0.75 -3.08
N THR A 37 -4.78 0.93 -2.93
CA THR A 37 -5.74 1.05 -4.04
C THR A 37 -5.41 2.20 -4.99
N ALA A 38 -4.83 3.29 -4.48
CA ALA A 38 -4.42 4.43 -5.30
C ALA A 38 -3.22 4.08 -6.20
N PHE A 39 -2.32 3.21 -5.73
CA PHE A 39 -1.12 2.80 -6.45
C PHE A 39 -1.41 1.69 -7.46
N THR A 40 -2.23 0.71 -7.09
CA THR A 40 -2.69 -0.31 -8.05
C THR A 40 -3.55 0.31 -9.15
N GLY A 41 -4.43 1.26 -8.80
CA GLY A 41 -5.20 2.06 -9.76
C GLY A 41 -4.32 2.92 -10.68
N PHE A 42 -3.26 3.54 -10.13
CA PHE A 42 -2.29 4.29 -10.93
C PHE A 42 -1.58 3.39 -11.96
N VAL A 43 -1.07 2.23 -11.54
CA VAL A 43 -0.40 1.28 -12.42
C VAL A 43 -1.36 0.72 -13.47
N HIS A 44 -2.63 0.49 -13.11
CA HIS A 44 -3.65 0.10 -14.08
C HIS A 44 -3.92 1.20 -15.13
N ALA A 45 -4.00 2.47 -14.70
CA ALA A 45 -4.14 3.60 -15.63
C ALA A 45 -2.92 3.76 -16.54
N LEU A 46 -1.72 3.54 -15.99
CA LEU A 46 -0.45 3.56 -16.74
C LEU A 46 -0.42 2.45 -17.80
N GLN A 47 -0.87 1.25 -17.46
CA GLN A 47 -1.00 0.14 -18.41
C GLN A 47 -1.91 0.51 -19.58
N ARG A 48 -3.09 1.08 -19.28
CA ARG A 48 -4.05 1.49 -20.31
C ARG A 48 -3.45 2.51 -21.26
N LYS A 49 -2.82 3.56 -20.74
CA LYS A 49 -2.16 4.57 -21.57
C LYS A 49 -1.01 4.00 -22.40
N ALA A 50 -0.21 3.09 -21.84
CA ALA A 50 0.88 2.45 -22.55
C ALA A 50 0.39 1.57 -23.72
N MET A 51 -0.71 0.83 -23.50
CA MET A 51 -1.35 0.02 -24.54
C MET A 51 -2.03 0.88 -25.61
N GLU A 52 -2.80 1.89 -25.21
CA GLU A 52 -3.48 2.82 -26.14
C GLU A 52 -2.46 3.63 -26.97
N GLY A 53 -1.32 4.00 -26.38
CA GLY A 53 -0.23 4.71 -27.05
C GLY A 53 0.67 3.83 -27.93
N GLY A 54 0.48 2.50 -27.95
CA GLY A 54 1.28 1.59 -28.76
C GLY A 54 2.77 1.58 -28.40
N LEU A 55 3.10 1.76 -27.12
CA LEU A 55 4.47 1.98 -26.63
C LEU A 55 5.45 0.87 -27.03
N SER A 56 4.97 -0.37 -27.07
CA SER A 56 5.70 -1.52 -27.60
C SER A 56 4.72 -2.55 -28.17
N PRO A 57 4.96 -3.10 -29.38
CA PRO A 57 4.14 -4.19 -29.93
C PRO A 57 4.13 -5.45 -29.05
N SER A 58 5.21 -5.65 -28.29
CA SER A 58 5.42 -6.80 -27.42
C SER A 58 4.73 -6.66 -26.06
N PHE A 59 4.23 -5.46 -25.70
CA PHE A 59 3.55 -5.21 -24.43
C PHE A 59 2.05 -5.46 -24.55
N GLN A 60 1.63 -6.71 -24.31
CA GLN A 60 0.24 -7.16 -24.52
C GLN A 60 -0.43 -7.69 -23.25
N LYS A 61 0.30 -8.41 -22.40
CA LYS A 61 -0.23 -8.98 -21.15
C LYS A 61 -0.33 -7.96 -20.02
N GLY A 62 0.50 -6.91 -20.07
CA GLY A 62 0.44 -5.78 -19.15
C GLY A 62 1.24 -5.98 -17.86
N PHE A 63 0.85 -5.24 -16.83
CA PHE A 63 1.50 -5.26 -15.53
C PHE A 63 0.94 -6.37 -14.63
N GLY A 64 1.81 -6.85 -13.74
CA GLY A 64 1.59 -7.96 -12.84
C GLY A 64 1.40 -7.57 -11.38
N GLY A 65 1.64 -6.32 -10.99
CA GLY A 65 1.54 -5.87 -9.60
C GLY A 65 2.48 -4.69 -9.33
N VAL A 66 2.34 -4.09 -8.15
CA VAL A 66 3.13 -2.90 -7.77
C VAL A 66 3.67 -3.01 -6.34
N GLY A 67 4.98 -2.86 -6.19
CA GLY A 67 5.66 -2.67 -4.92
C GLY A 67 5.66 -1.18 -4.57
N ILE A 68 5.29 -0.87 -3.33
CA ILE A 68 5.16 0.49 -2.84
C ILE A 68 6.26 0.75 -1.83
N VAL A 69 7.16 1.68 -2.14
CA VAL A 69 8.24 2.10 -1.23
C VAL A 69 8.14 3.59 -1.01
N CYS A 70 8.08 4.01 0.25
CA CYS A 70 8.04 5.41 0.64
C CYS A 70 9.41 5.83 1.18
N HIS A 71 9.99 6.87 0.58
CA HIS A 71 11.28 7.46 1.00
C HIS A 71 11.07 8.63 1.95
N ASP A 72 10.04 9.45 1.69
CA ASP A 72 9.68 10.60 2.50
C ASP A 72 8.17 10.81 2.48
N PHE A 73 7.61 11.23 3.62
CA PHE A 73 6.18 11.51 3.76
C PHE A 73 5.96 12.69 4.71
N GLN A 74 5.40 13.76 4.18
CA GLN A 74 5.17 15.01 4.89
C GLN A 74 3.68 15.41 4.79
N PRO A 75 2.84 15.04 5.77
CA PRO A 75 1.46 15.51 5.82
C PRO A 75 1.41 17.00 6.18
N GLN A 76 0.46 17.72 5.58
CA GLN A 76 0.21 19.14 5.83
C GLN A 76 -0.74 19.28 7.03
N VAL A 77 -0.16 19.19 8.22
CA VAL A 77 -0.88 19.22 9.49
C VAL A 77 -0.20 20.13 10.51
N SER A 78 -0.97 20.57 11.50
CA SER A 78 -0.46 21.23 12.71
C SER A 78 -1.18 20.73 13.94
N TRP A 79 -0.55 20.85 15.11
CA TRP A 79 -1.19 20.60 16.39
C TRP A 79 -2.25 21.67 16.67
N SER A 80 -3.42 21.24 17.12
CA SER A 80 -4.41 22.17 17.69
C SER A 80 -3.95 22.62 19.08
N SER A 81 -4.08 23.92 19.37
CA SER A 81 -3.71 24.44 20.69
C SER A 81 -4.61 23.84 21.78
N GLY A 82 -4.00 23.16 22.76
CA GLY A 82 -4.71 22.57 23.90
C GLY A 82 -5.19 21.13 23.70
N ASP A 83 -4.98 20.55 22.53
CA ASP A 83 -5.30 19.15 22.24
C ASP A 83 -4.05 18.43 21.67
N ARG A 84 -4.05 17.10 21.75
CA ARG A 84 -3.01 16.22 21.19
C ARG A 84 -3.38 15.71 19.79
N ALA A 85 -4.44 16.25 19.19
CA ALA A 85 -4.82 15.95 17.82
C ALA A 85 -4.08 16.83 16.81
N HIS A 86 -3.89 16.28 15.61
CA HIS A 86 -3.46 17.04 14.45
C HIS A 86 -4.69 17.53 13.69
N VAL A 87 -4.62 18.72 13.12
CA VAL A 87 -5.61 19.28 12.19
C VAL A 87 -4.96 19.53 10.82
N PHE A 88 -5.74 19.34 9.75
CA PHE A 88 -5.24 19.52 8.38
C PHE A 88 -5.15 21.00 7.99
N HIS A 89 -4.14 21.32 7.18
CA HIS A 89 -4.05 22.61 6.50
C HIS A 89 -4.98 22.60 5.29
N LEU A 90 -5.96 23.50 5.28
CA LEU A 90 -6.95 23.60 4.21
C LEU A 90 -6.57 24.66 3.19
N THR A 91 -7.14 24.53 1.99
CA THR A 91 -7.00 25.55 0.94
C THR A 91 -8.23 26.43 0.85
N ARG A 92 -8.03 27.71 0.51
CA ARG A 92 -9.13 28.62 0.24
C ARG A 92 -9.71 28.33 -1.14
N ASN A 93 -10.97 27.90 -1.18
CA ASN A 93 -11.71 27.69 -2.42
C ASN A 93 -12.29 29.02 -2.96
N PRO A 94 -12.54 29.13 -4.27
CA PRO A 94 -13.22 30.28 -4.85
C PRO A 94 -14.57 30.55 -4.19
N GLY A 95 -14.97 31.82 -4.14
CA GLY A 95 -16.27 32.23 -3.60
C GLY A 95 -17.45 31.65 -4.37
N GLU A 96 -18.60 31.58 -3.71
CA GLU A 96 -19.88 31.24 -4.35
C GLU A 96 -20.34 32.35 -5.31
N LYS A 97 -21.41 32.11 -6.07
CA LYS A 97 -21.97 33.09 -7.03
C LYS A 97 -22.28 34.46 -6.38
N ASP A 98 -22.66 34.45 -5.11
CA ASP A 98 -23.00 35.65 -4.34
C ASP A 98 -21.78 36.30 -3.66
N GLY A 99 -20.56 35.82 -3.95
CA GLY A 99 -19.30 36.31 -3.38
C GLY A 99 -19.02 35.83 -1.94
N ARG A 100 -19.92 35.02 -1.36
CA ARG A 100 -19.75 34.42 -0.03
C ARG A 100 -18.68 33.34 -0.04
N ALA A 101 -18.05 33.11 1.11
CA ALA A 101 -17.13 32.00 1.28
C ALA A 101 -17.89 30.67 1.13
N PRO A 102 -17.38 29.70 0.36
CA PRO A 102 -18.02 28.40 0.22
C PRO A 102 -17.96 27.62 1.53
N ALA A 103 -18.83 26.62 1.65
CA ALA A 103 -18.73 25.64 2.73
C ALA A 103 -17.32 25.02 2.79
N MET A 104 -16.77 24.95 3.99
CA MET A 104 -15.44 24.40 4.22
C MET A 104 -15.53 22.87 4.18
N VAL A 105 -14.87 22.28 3.18
CA VAL A 105 -14.71 20.83 3.06
C VAL A 105 -13.28 20.50 3.45
N GLU A 106 -13.11 19.65 4.46
CA GLU A 106 -11.78 19.23 4.88
C GLU A 106 -11.18 18.22 3.89
N GLU A 107 -10.01 18.56 3.37
CA GLU A 107 -9.20 17.69 2.52
C GLU A 107 -7.81 17.55 3.12
N GLY A 108 -7.42 16.34 3.50
CA GLY A 108 -6.07 16.06 3.97
C GLY A 108 -5.10 15.99 2.81
N ARG A 109 -3.96 16.68 2.89
CA ARG A 109 -2.92 16.69 1.86
C ARG A 109 -1.57 16.33 2.43
N ALA A 110 -0.74 15.67 1.62
CA ALA A 110 0.64 15.35 1.94
C ALA A 110 1.55 15.53 0.72
N HIS A 111 2.81 15.85 0.98
CA HIS A 111 3.90 15.63 0.04
C HIS A 111 4.52 14.27 0.32
N MET A 112 4.89 13.54 -0.72
CA MET A 112 5.55 12.25 -0.55
C MET A 112 6.55 11.97 -1.66
N GLU A 113 7.57 11.19 -1.34
CA GLU A 113 8.53 10.66 -2.29
C GLU A 113 8.44 9.14 -2.28
N VAL A 114 8.06 8.55 -3.41
CA VAL A 114 7.80 7.11 -3.50
C VAL A 114 8.54 6.47 -4.67
N SER A 115 8.99 5.24 -4.50
CA SER A 115 9.45 4.40 -5.61
C SER A 115 8.44 3.29 -5.87
N LEU A 116 8.14 3.06 -7.14
CA LEU A 116 7.23 2.00 -7.57
C LEU A 116 8.01 0.89 -8.26
N VAL A 117 7.84 -0.34 -7.78
CA VAL A 117 8.40 -1.55 -8.39
C VAL A 117 7.29 -2.26 -9.12
N ILE A 118 7.28 -2.21 -10.45
CA ILE A 118 6.19 -2.71 -11.28
C ILE A 118 6.63 -4.02 -11.91
N ALA A 119 5.86 -5.09 -11.69
CA ALA A 119 6.05 -6.34 -12.41
C ALA A 119 5.49 -6.24 -13.83
N VAL A 120 6.24 -6.68 -14.83
CA VAL A 120 5.83 -6.70 -16.24
C VAL A 120 5.68 -8.15 -16.68
N LYS A 121 4.51 -8.50 -17.24
CA LYS A 121 4.19 -9.88 -17.66
C LYS A 121 4.77 -10.23 -19.03
N ASP A 122 5.07 -9.23 -19.83
CA ASP A 122 5.60 -9.38 -21.18
C ASP A 122 7.12 -9.43 -21.17
N ALA A 123 7.69 -10.32 -21.97
CA ALA A 123 9.12 -10.39 -22.18
C ALA A 123 9.50 -9.37 -23.25
N LEU A 124 10.41 -8.46 -22.91
CA LEU A 124 11.04 -7.53 -23.84
C LEU A 124 12.54 -7.81 -23.87
N SER A 125 13.17 -7.58 -25.03
CA SER A 125 14.63 -7.64 -25.10
C SER A 125 15.25 -6.57 -24.19
N PRO A 126 16.51 -6.72 -23.75
CA PRO A 126 17.11 -5.76 -22.80
C PRO A 126 17.05 -4.30 -23.25
N SER A 127 17.37 -4.01 -24.52
CA SER A 127 17.34 -2.65 -25.07
C SER A 127 15.92 -2.09 -25.21
N GLU A 128 14.96 -2.93 -25.61
CA GLU A 128 13.55 -2.54 -25.65
C GLU A 128 13.00 -2.29 -24.25
N GLY A 129 13.40 -3.10 -23.27
CA GLY A 129 13.01 -2.98 -21.87
C GLY A 129 13.53 -1.71 -21.22
N GLU A 130 14.79 -1.34 -21.48
CA GLU A 130 15.35 -0.07 -21.03
C GLU A 130 14.57 1.12 -21.60
N ARG A 131 14.36 1.16 -22.93
CA ARG A 131 13.55 2.20 -23.59
C ARG A 131 12.12 2.24 -23.04
N PHE A 132 11.50 1.07 -22.86
CA PHE A 132 10.16 0.95 -22.29
C PHE A 132 10.10 1.54 -20.87
N ALA A 133 11.13 1.33 -20.05
CA ALA A 133 11.19 1.94 -18.72
C ALA A 133 11.25 3.47 -18.81
N GLU A 134 12.01 4.04 -19.75
CA GLU A 134 12.08 5.50 -19.96
C GLU A 134 10.74 6.07 -20.41
N ASP A 135 10.11 5.42 -21.39
CA ASP A 135 8.84 5.84 -21.95
C ASP A 135 7.72 5.78 -20.89
N ILE A 136 7.67 4.71 -20.10
CA ILE A 136 6.73 4.57 -18.99
C ILE A 136 6.99 5.62 -17.91
N PHE A 137 8.25 5.91 -17.59
CA PHE A 137 8.59 6.95 -16.63
C PHE A 137 8.16 8.35 -17.12
N GLY A 138 8.40 8.68 -18.39
CA GLY A 138 7.94 9.91 -19.01
C GLY A 138 6.40 10.03 -19.02
N MET A 139 5.71 8.93 -19.32
CA MET A 139 4.24 8.87 -19.25
C MET A 139 3.72 9.06 -17.82
N ALA A 140 4.36 8.44 -16.84
CA ALA A 140 4.02 8.56 -15.43
C ALA A 140 4.13 10.02 -14.95
N GLN A 141 5.14 10.79 -15.39
CA GLN A 141 5.28 12.20 -15.02
C GLN A 141 4.07 13.07 -15.42
N GLY A 142 3.35 12.70 -16.47
CA GLY A 142 2.10 13.37 -16.90
C GLY A 142 0.84 12.89 -16.17
N MET A 143 0.98 12.11 -15.10
CA MET A 143 -0.13 11.50 -14.36
C MET A 143 -0.17 11.98 -12.90
N ARG A 144 -1.17 11.47 -12.15
CA ARG A 144 -1.38 11.77 -10.73
C ARG A 144 -1.40 10.50 -9.91
N ILE A 145 -0.80 10.54 -8.73
CA ILE A 145 -0.83 9.45 -7.74
C ILE A 145 -1.62 9.93 -6.52
N ALA A 146 -2.63 9.16 -6.10
CA ALA A 146 -3.49 9.51 -4.98
C ALA A 146 -4.06 10.95 -5.05
N GLY A 147 -4.40 11.42 -6.25
CA GLY A 147 -4.91 12.78 -6.50
C GLY A 147 -3.84 13.88 -6.60
N GLY A 148 -2.62 13.61 -6.14
CA GLY A 148 -1.49 14.55 -6.18
C GLY A 148 -0.76 14.56 -7.52
N SER A 149 -0.11 15.68 -7.83
CA SER A 149 0.67 15.86 -9.06
C SER A 149 2.08 15.32 -8.90
N LEU A 150 2.61 14.68 -9.95
CA LEU A 150 4.02 14.31 -10.00
C LEU A 150 4.87 15.52 -10.38
N LEU A 151 5.86 15.83 -9.55
CA LEU A 151 6.85 16.85 -9.83
C LEU A 151 7.95 16.26 -10.73
N PRO A 152 8.52 17.05 -11.64
CA PRO A 152 9.67 16.60 -12.41
C PRO A 152 10.83 16.22 -11.46
N PRO A 153 11.67 15.25 -11.86
CA PRO A 153 12.83 14.87 -11.06
C PRO A 153 13.67 16.09 -10.72
N ARG A 154 14.13 16.18 -9.47
CA ARG A 154 15.08 17.22 -9.10
C ARG A 154 16.33 17.06 -9.96
N ILE A 155 16.86 18.17 -10.48
CA ILE A 155 18.14 18.20 -11.20
C ILE A 155 19.24 17.91 -10.17
N ALA A 156 19.45 16.63 -9.87
CA ALA A 156 20.53 16.15 -9.03
C ALA A 156 21.77 15.90 -9.89
N GLU A 157 22.95 15.98 -9.29
CA GLU A 157 24.22 15.62 -9.94
C GLU A 157 24.23 14.15 -10.42
N ARG A 158 23.40 13.30 -9.81
CA ARG A 158 23.12 11.92 -10.24
C ARG A 158 21.62 11.63 -10.08
N PRO A 159 20.80 11.82 -11.12
CA PRO A 159 19.38 11.50 -11.04
C PRO A 159 19.19 10.00 -10.82
N ALA A 160 18.22 9.63 -9.97
CA ALA A 160 17.77 8.26 -9.90
C ALA A 160 17.14 7.90 -11.25
N VAL A 161 17.73 6.94 -11.95
CA VAL A 161 17.28 6.55 -13.29
C VAL A 161 16.37 5.35 -13.15
N GLN A 162 15.27 5.37 -13.90
CA GLN A 162 14.45 4.20 -14.15
C GLN A 162 15.31 2.99 -14.54
N ARG A 163 14.86 1.81 -14.13
CA ARG A 163 15.60 0.57 -14.38
C ARG A 163 14.68 -0.52 -14.85
N TRP A 164 15.21 -1.32 -15.77
CA TRP A 164 14.62 -2.53 -16.27
C TRP A 164 15.47 -3.71 -15.84
N TRP A 165 14.85 -4.76 -15.30
CA TRP A 165 15.51 -6.04 -15.08
C TRP A 165 14.70 -7.15 -15.73
N PRO A 166 15.24 -7.87 -16.73
CA PRO A 166 14.64 -9.12 -17.17
C PRO A 166 14.71 -10.14 -16.03
N LEU A 167 13.60 -10.81 -15.74
CA LEU A 167 13.57 -11.90 -14.78
C LEU A 167 13.93 -13.18 -15.54
N GLY A 168 15.12 -13.72 -15.25
CA GLY A 168 15.57 -14.98 -15.83
C GLY A 168 14.71 -16.18 -15.39
N GLU A 169 14.79 -17.27 -16.15
CA GLU A 169 14.18 -18.54 -15.77
C GLU A 169 14.95 -19.16 -14.60
N GLY A 170 14.42 -19.01 -13.38
CA GLY A 170 14.95 -19.67 -12.17
C GLY A 170 15.24 -18.74 -11.00
N PRO A 171 15.53 -19.31 -9.81
CA PRO A 171 15.70 -18.56 -8.57
C PRO A 171 16.97 -17.69 -8.51
N GLU A 172 18.04 -18.08 -9.20
CA GLU A 172 19.33 -17.35 -9.17
C GLU A 172 19.26 -15.98 -9.83
N GLY A 173 18.63 -15.87 -11.01
CA GLY A 173 18.43 -14.59 -11.68
C GLY A 173 17.57 -13.62 -10.87
N GLN A 174 16.61 -14.14 -10.10
CA GLN A 174 15.76 -13.33 -9.24
C GLN A 174 16.52 -12.79 -8.01
N LEU A 175 17.49 -13.54 -7.48
CA LEU A 175 18.31 -13.13 -6.33
C LEU A 175 19.20 -11.92 -6.64
N GLU A 176 19.84 -11.90 -7.81
CA GLU A 176 20.70 -10.78 -8.20
C GLU A 176 19.88 -9.49 -8.40
N VAL A 177 18.76 -9.60 -9.12
CA VAL A 177 17.81 -8.50 -9.32
C VAL A 177 17.31 -7.98 -7.97
N MET A 178 16.95 -8.87 -7.04
CA MET A 178 16.51 -8.47 -5.70
C MET A 178 17.61 -7.75 -4.91
N ARG A 179 18.85 -8.24 -4.97
CA ARG A 179 19.98 -7.60 -4.29
C ARG A 179 20.20 -6.17 -4.78
N ASP A 180 20.14 -5.97 -6.09
CA ASP A 180 20.30 -4.65 -6.70
C ASP A 180 19.10 -3.72 -6.40
N LEU A 181 17.89 -4.26 -6.50
CA LEU A 181 16.64 -3.56 -6.16
C LEU A 181 16.70 -3.02 -4.72
N ARG A 182 17.04 -3.86 -3.74
CA ARG A 182 17.08 -3.45 -2.31
C ARG A 182 18.04 -2.29 -2.06
N ARG A 183 19.18 -2.24 -2.75
CA ARG A 183 20.13 -1.12 -2.64
C ARG A 183 19.56 0.18 -3.18
N LYS A 184 18.77 0.12 -4.26
CA LYS A 184 18.14 1.29 -4.89
C LYS A 184 16.92 1.80 -4.13
N LEU A 185 16.28 0.95 -3.32
CA LEU A 185 15.11 1.31 -2.53
C LEU A 185 15.46 1.95 -1.17
N ILE A 186 16.73 1.92 -0.75
CA ILE A 186 17.21 2.64 0.45
C ILE A 186 17.36 4.13 0.11
N PRO A 187 16.94 5.07 0.98
CA PRO A 187 16.53 4.91 2.39
C PRO A 187 15.02 4.71 2.65
N GLY A 188 14.26 4.18 1.70
CA GLY A 188 12.80 4.01 1.86
C GLY A 188 12.36 2.81 2.69
N PHE A 189 11.06 2.76 2.96
CA PHE A 189 10.36 1.66 3.62
C PHE A 189 9.31 1.07 2.68
N ALA A 190 9.25 -0.25 2.60
CA ALA A 190 8.27 -0.98 1.82
C ALA A 190 6.99 -1.20 2.63
N LEU A 191 5.84 -0.97 2.01
CA LEU A 191 4.53 -1.24 2.60
C LEU A 191 4.09 -2.67 2.26
N VAL A 192 3.80 -3.48 3.27
CA VAL A 192 3.32 -4.87 3.12
C VAL A 192 2.06 -5.11 3.95
N GLN A 193 1.32 -6.16 3.62
CA GLN A 193 0.11 -6.55 4.37
C GLN A 193 0.45 -7.58 5.44
N ARG A 194 -0.06 -7.37 6.66
CA ARG A 194 0.08 -8.25 7.83
C ARG A 194 -1.26 -8.72 8.39
N ASN A 195 -2.10 -9.27 7.52
CA ASN A 195 -3.41 -9.79 7.92
C ASN A 195 -3.31 -11.01 8.86
N ASP A 196 -2.19 -11.74 8.79
CA ASP A 196 -1.82 -12.82 9.71
C ASP A 196 -1.82 -12.34 11.17
N LEU A 197 -1.09 -11.26 11.48
CA LEU A 197 -1.03 -10.71 12.84
C LEU A 197 -2.39 -10.26 13.35
N LEU A 198 -3.24 -9.75 12.45
CA LEU A 198 -4.58 -9.34 12.82
C LEU A 198 -5.46 -10.52 13.23
N ILE A 199 -5.37 -11.64 12.49
CA ILE A 199 -6.10 -12.89 12.79
C ILE A 199 -5.58 -13.52 14.09
N ASP A 200 -4.25 -13.58 14.26
CA ASP A 200 -3.63 -14.16 15.44
C ASP A 200 -4.01 -13.38 16.70
N HIS A 201 -3.95 -12.04 16.63
CA HIS A 201 -4.32 -11.17 17.74
C HIS A 201 -5.80 -11.29 18.11
N LEU A 202 -6.70 -11.37 17.12
CA LEU A 202 -8.11 -11.60 17.38
C LEU A 202 -8.35 -12.94 18.10
N THR A 203 -7.61 -13.97 17.70
CA THR A 203 -7.67 -15.30 18.33
C THR A 203 -7.22 -15.22 19.79
N GLU A 204 -6.12 -14.52 20.05
CA GLU A 204 -5.62 -14.29 21.40
C GLU A 204 -6.62 -13.47 22.26
N MET A 205 -7.17 -12.39 21.71
CA MET A 205 -8.17 -11.56 22.40
C MET A 205 -9.40 -12.37 22.81
N ARG A 206 -9.89 -13.23 21.92
CA ARG A 206 -11.02 -14.14 22.20
C ARG A 206 -10.66 -15.14 23.29
N ALA A 207 -9.46 -15.71 23.26
CA ALA A 207 -9.00 -16.64 24.28
C ALA A 207 -8.94 -16.00 25.67
N ARG A 208 -8.45 -14.75 25.77
CA ARG A 208 -8.38 -14.00 27.03
C ARG A 208 -9.76 -13.61 27.58
N GLN A 209 -10.75 -13.42 26.71
CA GLN A 209 -12.11 -13.01 27.07
C GLN A 209 -13.10 -14.17 27.20
N ASN A 210 -12.64 -15.42 27.17
CA ASN A 210 -13.47 -16.60 27.42
C ASN A 210 -14.18 -16.48 28.79
N GLY A 211 -15.46 -16.14 28.79
CA GLY A 211 -16.29 -15.93 29.99
C GLY A 211 -16.76 -14.48 30.22
N SER A 212 -16.21 -13.51 29.50
CA SER A 212 -16.78 -12.16 29.38
C SER A 212 -17.81 -12.17 28.26
N GLY A 213 -19.04 -11.69 28.49
CA GLY A 213 -20.14 -11.78 27.52
C GLY A 213 -19.93 -11.03 26.19
N ALA A 214 -18.81 -10.33 26.00
CA ALA A 214 -18.45 -9.65 24.76
C ALA A 214 -17.53 -10.52 23.89
N VAL A 215 -17.85 -10.64 22.60
CA VAL A 215 -17.03 -11.37 21.62
C VAL A 215 -16.28 -10.36 20.75
N PRO A 216 -14.95 -10.25 20.87
CA PRO A 216 -14.15 -9.36 20.03
C PRO A 216 -14.32 -9.66 18.54
N ASN A 217 -14.35 -8.59 17.74
CA ASN A 217 -14.35 -8.63 16.28
C ASN A 217 -13.03 -8.09 15.69
N MET A 218 -12.89 -8.14 14.36
CA MET A 218 -11.68 -7.69 13.66
C MET A 218 -11.38 -6.20 13.83
N LEU A 219 -12.40 -5.36 13.96
CA LEU A 219 -12.22 -3.93 14.21
C LEU A 219 -11.66 -3.69 15.62
N ASP A 220 -12.11 -4.45 16.63
CA ASP A 220 -11.55 -4.37 17.98
C ASP A 220 -10.06 -4.71 17.99
N ALA A 221 -9.67 -5.77 17.27
CA ALA A 221 -8.27 -6.16 17.11
C ALA A 221 -7.45 -5.07 16.39
N LEU A 222 -8.00 -4.47 15.34
CA LEU A 222 -7.34 -3.37 14.60
C LEU A 222 -7.15 -2.11 15.45
N LEU A 223 -8.16 -1.75 16.25
CA LEU A 223 -8.09 -0.62 17.17
C LEU A 223 -7.09 -0.89 18.30
N ASP A 224 -7.02 -2.12 18.79
CA ASP A 224 -6.01 -2.52 19.77
C ASP A 224 -4.59 -2.40 19.20
N PHE A 225 -4.38 -2.78 17.93
CA PHE A 225 -3.13 -2.52 17.21
C PHE A 225 -2.84 -1.04 16.97
N SER A 226 -3.86 -0.17 16.99
CA SER A 226 -3.67 1.26 16.72
C SER A 226 -3.40 2.10 17.98
N ARG A 227 -3.74 1.60 19.17
CA ARG A 227 -3.58 2.34 20.45
C ARG A 227 -2.26 2.06 21.17
N LEU A 228 -1.86 2.94 22.08
CA LEU A 228 -0.78 2.67 23.02
C LEU A 228 -1.33 1.88 24.21
N ASN A 229 -1.02 0.59 24.27
CA ASN A 229 -1.42 -0.27 25.38
C ASN A 229 -0.39 -0.21 26.50
N ILE A 230 -0.86 0.01 27.74
CA ILE A 230 -0.03 0.04 28.94
C ILE A 230 -0.47 -1.15 29.81
N GLU A 231 0.46 -2.03 30.11
CA GLU A 231 0.22 -3.28 30.84
C GLU A 231 1.13 -3.35 32.07
N PRO A 232 0.73 -4.09 33.13
CA PRO A 232 1.62 -4.32 34.26
C PRO A 232 2.84 -5.15 33.81
N GLY A 233 4.03 -4.61 34.05
CA GLY A 233 5.31 -5.27 33.80
C GLY A 233 5.64 -6.35 34.84
N LEU A 234 6.71 -7.10 34.59
CA LEU A 234 7.18 -8.13 35.51
C LEU A 234 7.69 -7.50 36.82
N PRO A 235 7.37 -8.07 38.01
CA PRO A 235 7.88 -7.58 39.29
C PRO A 235 9.41 -7.66 39.34
N ARG A 236 10.06 -6.69 40.01
CA ARG A 236 11.50 -6.79 40.30
C ARG A 236 11.76 -7.85 41.38
N SER A 237 12.88 -8.56 41.26
CA SER A 237 13.30 -9.56 42.27
C SER A 237 13.42 -8.96 43.68
N ASP A 238 13.68 -7.65 43.73
CA ASP A 238 14.08 -6.90 44.92
C ASP A 238 12.88 -6.26 45.62
N SER A 239 11.70 -6.23 44.97
CA SER A 239 10.47 -5.60 45.47
C SER A 239 9.23 -6.19 44.79
N PRO A 240 8.76 -7.37 45.22
CA PRO A 240 7.67 -8.10 44.56
C PRO A 240 6.30 -7.41 44.63
N ASP A 241 6.13 -6.43 45.52
CA ASP A 241 4.87 -5.69 45.71
C ASP A 241 4.75 -4.43 44.83
N GLU A 242 5.80 -4.05 44.09
CA GLU A 242 5.78 -2.85 43.23
C GLU A 242 5.31 -3.18 41.80
N VAL A 243 4.16 -2.63 41.40
CA VAL A 243 3.64 -2.78 40.02
C VAL A 243 4.22 -1.70 39.12
N ARG A 244 5.12 -2.10 38.23
CA ARG A 244 5.61 -1.26 37.14
C ARG A 244 4.62 -1.31 35.97
N TRP A 245 4.39 -0.17 35.33
CA TRP A 245 3.61 -0.09 34.09
C TRP A 245 4.56 0.00 32.90
N ASP A 246 4.42 -0.89 31.94
CA ASP A 246 5.22 -0.91 30.71
C ASP A 246 4.31 -0.84 29.49
N VAL A 247 4.82 -0.21 28.43
CA VAL A 247 4.14 -0.17 27.14
C VAL A 247 4.23 -1.54 26.49
N HIS A 248 3.08 -2.08 26.08
CA HIS A 248 3.01 -3.28 25.27
C HIS A 248 3.67 -3.04 23.92
N ARG A 249 4.79 -3.73 23.66
CA ARG A 249 5.58 -3.55 22.45
C ARG A 249 4.98 -4.36 21.29
N LYS A 250 4.74 -3.68 20.18
CA LYS A 250 4.26 -4.28 18.94
C LYS A 250 5.43 -4.67 18.03
N PRO A 251 5.32 -5.77 17.26
CA PRO A 251 6.38 -6.18 16.34
C PRO A 251 6.38 -5.28 15.10
N GLY A 252 7.45 -4.48 14.96
CA GLY A 252 7.62 -3.62 13.78
C GLY A 252 6.77 -2.35 13.80
N TRP A 253 6.60 -1.74 12.62
CA TRP A 253 5.80 -0.54 12.44
C TRP A 253 4.46 -0.90 11.81
N LEU A 254 3.49 -1.25 12.64
CA LEU A 254 2.15 -1.66 12.23
C LEU A 254 1.23 -0.44 12.05
N VAL A 255 0.41 -0.44 11.01
CA VAL A 255 -0.52 0.63 10.68
C VAL A 255 -1.88 0.09 10.23
N PRO A 256 -3.00 0.71 10.60
CA PRO A 256 -4.28 0.39 9.99
C PRO A 256 -4.26 0.77 8.52
N LEU A 257 -4.73 -0.13 7.66
CA LEU A 257 -4.56 0.00 6.21
C LEU A 257 -5.90 -0.25 5.49
N PRO A 258 -6.49 0.78 4.85
CA PRO A 258 -7.62 0.58 3.95
C PRO A 258 -7.11 -0.10 2.67
N ILE A 259 -7.61 -1.30 2.40
CA ILE A 259 -7.12 -2.15 1.30
C ILE A 259 -8.11 -2.25 0.14
N GLY A 260 -9.35 -1.82 0.30
CA GLY A 260 -10.36 -2.04 -0.73
C GLY A 260 -11.76 -1.64 -0.30
N TYR A 261 -12.73 -2.28 -0.94
CA TYR A 261 -14.13 -1.99 -0.79
C TYR A 261 -14.97 -3.26 -0.71
N SER A 262 -16.04 -3.19 0.08
CA SER A 262 -17.11 -4.19 0.13
C SER A 262 -18.40 -3.55 -0.36
N VAL A 263 -19.08 -4.18 -1.30
CA VAL A 263 -20.34 -3.68 -1.85
C VAL A 263 -21.46 -3.93 -0.84
N LEU A 264 -22.19 -2.87 -0.52
CA LEU A 264 -23.35 -2.85 0.39
C LEU A 264 -24.67 -3.11 -0.33
N SER A 265 -24.74 -2.80 -1.63
CA SER A 265 -25.92 -2.97 -2.46
C SER A 265 -25.83 -4.21 -3.36
N SER A 266 -26.91 -4.52 -4.06
CA SER A 266 -26.77 -5.33 -5.29
C SER A 266 -25.95 -4.56 -6.34
N LEU A 267 -25.35 -5.29 -7.28
CA LEU A 267 -24.72 -4.69 -8.45
C LEU A 267 -25.80 -4.29 -9.46
N TYR A 268 -25.94 -2.99 -9.68
CA TYR A 268 -26.86 -2.41 -10.66
C TYR A 268 -26.26 -2.45 -12.06
N SER A 269 -27.11 -2.60 -13.06
CA SER A 269 -26.69 -2.57 -14.46
C SER A 269 -26.31 -1.16 -14.90
N GLY A 270 -25.53 -1.06 -15.98
CA GLY A 270 -25.14 0.23 -16.55
C GLY A 270 -26.36 1.10 -16.90
N GLY A 271 -26.39 2.32 -16.38
CA GLY A 271 -27.45 3.30 -16.66
C GLY A 271 -28.72 3.18 -15.79
N GLU A 272 -28.76 2.22 -14.85
CA GLU A 272 -29.84 2.07 -13.87
C GLU A 272 -29.77 3.14 -12.77
N VAL A 273 -28.55 3.43 -12.29
CA VAL A 273 -28.30 4.48 -11.29
C VAL A 273 -28.06 5.81 -11.98
N GLN A 274 -28.70 6.87 -11.48
CA GLN A 274 -28.53 8.23 -12.00
C GLN A 274 -27.18 8.83 -11.59
N ASN A 275 -26.66 9.78 -12.38
CA ASN A 275 -25.44 10.54 -12.08
C ASN A 275 -24.17 9.70 -11.85
N THR A 276 -24.10 8.50 -12.46
CA THR A 276 -22.88 7.69 -12.49
C THR A 276 -21.83 8.30 -13.42
N ARG A 277 -20.57 7.90 -13.25
CA ARG A 277 -19.44 8.39 -14.08
C ARG A 277 -19.62 8.09 -15.57
N ASP A 278 -20.20 6.94 -15.87
CA ASP A 278 -20.60 6.52 -17.21
C ASP A 278 -21.87 5.65 -17.12
N ARG A 279 -22.52 5.40 -18.26
CA ARG A 279 -23.78 4.63 -18.32
C ARG A 279 -23.59 3.17 -18.73
N THR A 280 -22.35 2.71 -18.87
CA THR A 280 -22.00 1.39 -19.43
C THR A 280 -21.44 0.43 -18.39
N THR A 281 -20.83 0.95 -17.34
CA THR A 281 -20.19 0.19 -16.27
C THR A 281 -21.21 -0.14 -15.18
N PRO A 282 -21.27 -1.40 -14.70
CA PRO A 282 -22.07 -1.76 -13.53
C PRO A 282 -21.70 -0.92 -12.30
N PHE A 283 -22.67 -0.68 -11.42
CA PHE A 283 -22.52 0.20 -10.26
C PHE A 283 -22.92 -0.51 -8.97
N GLY A 284 -22.20 -0.25 -7.88
CA GLY A 284 -22.58 -0.69 -6.54
C GLY A 284 -22.13 0.33 -5.49
N PHE A 285 -22.96 0.54 -4.47
CA PHE A 285 -22.56 1.33 -3.30
C PHE A 285 -21.65 0.48 -2.43
N ALA A 286 -20.54 1.05 -1.97
CA ALA A 286 -19.53 0.29 -1.24
C ALA A 286 -19.03 1.04 -0.01
N GLU A 287 -18.53 0.27 0.95
CA GLU A 287 -17.81 0.76 2.13
C GLU A 287 -16.34 0.35 2.08
N SER A 288 -15.49 0.97 2.89
CA SER A 288 -14.06 0.67 2.94
C SER A 288 -13.76 -0.59 3.74
N LEU A 289 -12.90 -1.45 3.18
CA LEU A 289 -12.33 -2.61 3.87
C LEU A 289 -10.97 -2.26 4.48
N TYR A 290 -10.80 -2.62 5.75
CA TYR A 290 -9.58 -2.42 6.51
C TYR A 290 -8.85 -3.72 6.77
N SER A 291 -7.53 -3.64 6.75
CA SER A 291 -6.61 -4.68 7.19
C SER A 291 -5.45 -4.02 7.95
N LEU A 292 -4.42 -4.79 8.26
CA LEU A 292 -3.21 -4.32 8.92
C LEU A 292 -2.06 -4.27 7.91
N GLY A 293 -1.36 -3.14 7.88
CA GLY A 293 -0.14 -2.95 7.12
C GLY A 293 1.09 -2.92 8.03
N GLU A 294 2.25 -3.19 7.47
CA GLU A 294 3.54 -2.98 8.12
C GLU A 294 4.50 -2.24 7.19
N TRP A 295 5.21 -1.25 7.74
CA TRP A 295 6.35 -0.63 7.06
C TRP A 295 7.63 -1.37 7.42
N ILE A 296 8.23 -2.02 6.43
CA ILE A 296 9.44 -2.82 6.59
C ILE A 296 10.61 -2.22 5.81
N SER A 297 11.84 -2.45 6.28
CA SER A 297 13.01 -2.14 5.47
C SER A 297 13.00 -3.02 4.20
N PRO A 298 13.30 -2.46 3.00
CA PRO A 298 13.42 -3.25 1.77
C PRO A 298 14.41 -4.42 1.89
N ASN A 299 15.41 -4.32 2.78
CA ASN A 299 16.35 -5.41 3.06
C ASN A 299 15.70 -6.68 3.63
N ARG A 300 14.50 -6.57 4.23
CA ARG A 300 13.72 -7.70 4.76
C ARG A 300 12.90 -8.42 3.69
N VAL A 301 12.82 -7.87 2.48
CA VAL A 301 12.16 -8.51 1.35
C VAL A 301 13.13 -9.52 0.73
N GLU A 302 12.71 -10.77 0.67
CA GLU A 302 13.49 -11.89 0.12
C GLU A 302 13.09 -12.22 -1.31
N ASN A 303 11.81 -12.04 -1.65
CA ASN A 303 11.25 -12.34 -2.97
C ASN A 303 10.25 -11.25 -3.41
N LEU A 304 9.88 -11.28 -4.69
CA LEU A 304 9.01 -10.24 -5.26
C LEU A 304 7.55 -10.37 -4.81
N ASP A 305 7.04 -11.59 -4.60
CA ASP A 305 5.67 -11.80 -4.13
C ASP A 305 5.42 -11.15 -2.76
N GLN A 306 6.45 -11.04 -1.92
CA GLN A 306 6.42 -10.36 -0.64
C GLN A 306 6.21 -8.84 -0.76
N LEU A 307 6.67 -8.22 -1.85
CA LEU A 307 6.65 -6.76 -2.02
C LEU A 307 5.45 -6.28 -2.84
N LEU A 308 5.02 -7.07 -3.84
CA LEU A 308 4.04 -6.64 -4.82
C LEU A 308 2.61 -6.66 -4.25
N TRP A 309 1.85 -5.62 -4.58
CA TRP A 309 0.42 -5.49 -4.38
C TRP A 309 -0.33 -5.82 -5.66
N TYR A 310 -1.45 -6.52 -5.51
CA TYR A 310 -2.32 -6.97 -6.61
C TYR A 310 -3.75 -6.55 -6.33
N THR A 311 -4.51 -6.25 -7.38
CA THR A 311 -5.96 -6.15 -7.28
C THR A 311 -6.56 -7.55 -7.30
N GLU A 312 -7.39 -7.85 -6.30
CA GLU A 312 -8.23 -9.04 -6.24
C GLU A 312 -9.70 -8.60 -6.22
N SER A 313 -10.53 -9.30 -6.98
CA SER A 313 -11.95 -9.00 -7.06
C SER A 313 -12.72 -10.31 -7.00
N GLN A 314 -13.69 -10.37 -6.10
CA GLN A 314 -14.64 -11.47 -5.93
C GLN A 314 -16.04 -10.85 -6.07
N PRO A 315 -16.49 -10.56 -7.31
CA PRO A 315 -17.77 -9.88 -7.55
C PRO A 315 -18.96 -10.60 -6.93
N GLU A 316 -18.91 -11.93 -6.86
CA GLU A 316 -19.92 -12.78 -6.22
C GLU A 316 -20.08 -12.52 -4.72
N ASN A 317 -18.99 -12.11 -4.05
CA ASN A 317 -18.97 -11.78 -2.63
C ASN A 317 -19.03 -10.26 -2.40
N GLY A 318 -19.07 -9.46 -3.47
CA GLY A 318 -19.00 -7.99 -3.38
C GLY A 318 -17.65 -7.45 -2.90
N ILE A 319 -16.58 -8.24 -2.94
CA ILE A 319 -15.27 -7.85 -2.39
C ILE A 319 -14.35 -7.38 -3.52
N TYR A 320 -13.82 -6.16 -3.39
CA TYR A 320 -12.87 -5.56 -4.32
C TYR A 320 -11.71 -4.96 -3.55
N CYS A 321 -10.58 -5.67 -3.46
CA CYS A 321 -9.48 -5.26 -2.59
C CYS A 321 -8.11 -5.41 -3.24
N CYS A 322 -7.12 -4.80 -2.61
CA CYS A 322 -5.72 -5.02 -2.89
C CYS A 322 -5.16 -6.01 -1.88
N ILE A 323 -4.41 -6.98 -2.37
CA ILE A 323 -3.74 -7.98 -1.54
C ILE A 323 -2.24 -7.89 -1.72
N ASN A 324 -1.52 -8.11 -0.62
CA ASN A 324 -0.08 -8.37 -0.62
C ASN A 324 0.16 -9.65 0.17
N ARG A 325 1.05 -10.51 -0.32
CA ARG A 325 1.21 -11.87 0.20
C ARG A 325 2.44 -12.04 1.07
N TYR A 326 2.95 -10.96 1.67
CA TYR A 326 4.15 -10.99 2.50
C TYR A 326 4.15 -12.12 3.53
N SER A 327 3.07 -12.23 4.31
CA SER A 327 2.94 -13.23 5.38
C SER A 327 2.94 -14.68 4.89
N SER A 328 2.39 -14.96 3.71
CA SER A 328 2.35 -16.31 3.14
C SER A 328 3.74 -16.92 2.91
N TYR A 329 4.78 -16.08 2.84
CA TYR A 329 6.16 -16.52 2.65
C TYR A 329 6.99 -16.50 3.95
N LEU A 330 6.44 -16.03 5.07
CA LEU A 330 7.09 -16.13 6.39
C LEU A 330 6.98 -17.54 6.95
N ASP A 331 5.82 -18.19 6.82
CA ASP A 331 5.57 -19.54 7.35
C ASP A 331 6.45 -20.62 6.67
N THR A 332 6.79 -20.41 5.40
CA THR A 332 7.67 -21.33 4.65
C THR A 332 9.11 -21.34 5.20
N GLN A 333 9.50 -20.32 5.97
CA GLN A 333 10.80 -20.23 6.63
C GLN A 333 10.82 -20.95 7.99
N MET A 334 9.72 -20.94 8.76
CA MET A 334 9.66 -21.63 10.05
C MET A 334 9.78 -23.16 9.90
N ASP A 335 9.19 -23.74 8.85
CA ASP A 335 9.33 -25.17 8.55
C ASP A 335 10.75 -25.57 8.10
N LYS A 336 11.50 -24.66 7.47
CA LYS A 336 12.91 -24.92 7.09
C LYS A 336 13.88 -24.82 8.26
N GLY A 337 13.50 -24.10 9.32
CA GLY A 337 14.27 -24.00 10.57
C GLY A 337 14.07 -25.20 11.50
N ALA A 338 12.92 -25.87 11.45
CA ALA A 338 12.58 -27.00 12.32
C ALA A 338 13.36 -28.29 11.99
N ASN A 339 13.93 -28.42 10.79
CA ASN A 339 14.65 -29.63 10.34
C ASN A 339 16.19 -29.54 10.41
N LYS A 340 16.75 -28.60 11.20
CA LYS A 340 18.20 -28.46 11.37
C LYS A 340 18.77 -28.88 12.74
N TRP A 341 17.96 -29.50 13.59
CA TRP A 341 18.43 -30.11 14.85
C TRP A 341 17.76 -31.46 15.14
N ARG A 342 18.07 -32.45 14.28
CA ARG A 342 18.04 -33.86 14.66
C ARG A 342 19.29 -34.56 14.15
#